data_AF-A0A9E3T1D7-F1
#
_entry.id   AF-A0A9E3T1D7-F1
#
_cell.length_a   1.000
_cell.length_b   1.000
_cell.length_c   1.000
_cell.angle_alpha   90.00
_cell.angle_beta   90.00
_cell.angle_gamma   90.00
#
_symmetry.space_group_name_H-M   'P 1'
#
loop_
_entity.id
_entity.type
_entity.pdbx_description
1 polymer ?
#
loop_
_entity_poly.entity_id
_entity_poly.type
_entity_poly.pdbx_seq_one_letter_code
_entity_poly.pdbx_strand_id
1 'polypeptide(L)'
;MPPRARVGAVGEQSPEPVDSLRWSHKVCKGCPVRAECTNNKRGRTIHRSFFQDQLDRAAALRETPLYIKAMNKRKVWVEPLFGEGKQWHGLRRFRWRRLWRVNIEALLIASVQNLKRLLKGKRHHFRPRPPANPAAIRVFSALFPDTRYL
;
A
#
# COMPACT_ATOMS: atom_id res chain seq x y z
N MET A 1 34.65 -30.73 2.18
CA MET A 1 33.80 -30.20 1.10
C MET A 1 32.37 -30.09 1.60
N PRO A 2 31.74 -28.90 1.61
CA PRO A 2 30.31 -28.81 1.90
C PRO A 2 29.49 -29.51 0.79
N PRO A 3 28.37 -30.18 1.11
CA PRO A 3 27.58 -30.88 0.12
C PRO A 3 26.95 -29.89 -0.88
N ARG A 4 27.15 -30.12 -2.18
CA ARG A 4 26.54 -29.35 -3.27
C ARG A 4 25.01 -29.33 -3.12
N ALA A 5 24.43 -28.14 -2.97
CA ALA A 5 22.99 -27.94 -2.99
C ALA A 5 22.45 -28.35 -4.37
N ARG A 6 21.54 -29.33 -4.39
CA ARG A 6 20.74 -29.63 -5.58
C ARG A 6 19.52 -28.71 -5.58
N VAL A 7 19.52 -27.77 -6.51
CA VAL A 7 18.36 -26.93 -6.83
C VAL A 7 17.25 -27.84 -7.35
N GLY A 8 16.24 -28.10 -6.52
CA GLY A 8 15.04 -28.83 -6.93
C GLY A 8 13.93 -27.84 -7.24
N ALA A 9 13.45 -27.82 -8.48
CA ALA A 9 12.24 -27.12 -8.87
C ALA A 9 11.03 -27.75 -8.17
N VAL A 10 10.32 -26.98 -7.35
CA VAL A 10 9.01 -27.34 -6.80
C VAL A 10 7.98 -26.53 -7.58
N GLY A 11 7.03 -27.22 -8.21
CA GLY A 11 6.10 -26.68 -9.18
C GLY A 11 5.13 -25.61 -8.66
N GLU A 12 4.75 -24.73 -9.61
CA GLU A 12 3.53 -23.91 -9.73
C GLU A 12 3.02 -23.21 -8.45
N GLN A 13 3.02 -21.88 -8.25
CA GLN A 13 3.05 -20.72 -9.14
C GLN A 13 3.69 -19.52 -8.39
N SER A 14 4.96 -19.22 -8.67
CA SER A 14 5.52 -17.87 -8.47
C SER A 14 6.59 -17.68 -9.55
N PRO A 15 6.56 -16.59 -10.33
CA PRO A 15 7.53 -16.38 -11.42
C PRO A 15 8.95 -16.12 -10.91
N GLU A 16 9.14 -16.04 -9.59
CA GLU A 16 10.39 -15.66 -8.96
C GLU A 16 11.25 -16.88 -8.60
N PRO A 17 12.56 -16.85 -8.86
CA PRO A 17 13.48 -17.90 -8.43
C PRO A 17 13.48 -17.99 -6.90
N VAL A 18 13.29 -19.21 -6.37
CA VAL A 18 13.32 -19.51 -4.94
C VAL A 18 14.47 -20.47 -4.68
N ASP A 19 15.39 -20.05 -3.81
CA ASP A 19 16.46 -20.92 -3.36
C ASP A 19 15.87 -21.94 -2.37
N SER A 20 15.94 -23.22 -2.73
CA SER A 20 15.51 -24.31 -1.84
C SER A 20 16.72 -25.02 -1.24
N LEU A 21 16.85 -24.92 0.08
CA LEU A 21 17.86 -25.65 0.85
C LEU A 21 17.21 -26.87 1.48
N ARG A 22 17.72 -28.06 1.16
CA ARG A 22 17.18 -29.33 1.65
C ARG A 22 18.23 -30.13 2.43
N TRP A 23 17.88 -30.49 3.66
CA TRP A 23 18.60 -31.47 4.48
C TRP A 23 17.85 -32.79 4.51
N SER A 24 18.54 -33.87 4.17
CA SER A 24 17.96 -35.21 4.19
C SER A 24 17.79 -35.75 5.62
N HIS A 25 16.87 -36.69 5.79
CA HIS A 25 16.64 -37.35 7.09
C HIS A 25 17.92 -37.92 7.73
N LYS A 26 18.85 -38.46 6.91
CA LYS A 26 20.11 -39.02 7.39
C LYS A 26 20.97 -37.97 8.09
N VAL A 27 21.03 -36.77 7.55
CA VAL A 27 21.77 -35.64 8.15
C VAL A 27 21.05 -35.13 9.40
N CYS A 28 19.71 -35.05 9.36
CA CYS A 28 18.93 -34.57 10.50
C CYS A 28 18.87 -35.57 11.67
N LYS A 29 19.10 -36.88 11.47
CA LYS A 29 18.99 -37.91 12.53
C LYS A 29 20.08 -37.76 13.62
N GLY A 30 21.27 -37.32 13.24
CA GLY A 30 22.39 -37.09 14.18
C GLY A 30 22.51 -35.65 14.69
N CYS A 31 21.53 -34.80 14.41
CA CYS A 31 21.58 -33.39 14.79
C CYS A 31 21.07 -33.21 16.24
N PRO A 32 21.86 -32.61 17.16
CA PRO A 32 21.46 -32.43 18.55
C PRO A 32 20.23 -31.52 18.70
N VAL A 33 20.05 -30.57 17.77
CA VAL A 33 18.93 -29.63 17.78
C VAL A 33 17.73 -30.10 16.93
N ARG A 34 17.67 -31.39 16.55
CA ARG A 34 16.57 -31.89 15.69
C ARG A 34 15.19 -31.62 16.30
N ALA A 35 15.05 -31.83 17.61
CA ALA A 35 13.78 -31.67 18.33
C ALA A 35 13.21 -30.24 18.21
N GLU A 36 14.07 -29.22 18.21
CA GLU A 36 13.67 -27.82 18.03
C GLU A 36 13.56 -27.41 16.55
N CYS A 37 14.27 -28.12 15.67
CA CYS A 37 14.46 -27.73 14.28
C CYS A 37 13.37 -28.23 13.32
N THR A 38 12.91 -29.49 13.45
CA THR A 38 11.89 -30.06 12.55
C THR A 38 11.28 -31.35 13.10
N ASN A 39 9.96 -31.48 13.00
CA ASN A 39 9.22 -32.73 13.30
C ASN A 39 9.04 -33.62 12.06
N ASN A 40 9.55 -33.21 10.89
CA ASN A 40 9.31 -33.92 9.65
C ASN A 40 10.21 -35.17 9.51
N LYS A 41 9.59 -36.33 9.23
CA LYS A 41 10.26 -37.62 9.03
C LYS A 41 11.17 -37.64 7.79
N ARG A 42 10.94 -36.78 6.79
CA ARG A 42 11.71 -36.75 5.53
C ARG A 42 12.95 -35.84 5.57
N GLY A 43 13.11 -35.02 6.61
CA GLY A 43 14.17 -34.01 6.72
C GLY A 43 13.61 -32.58 6.70
N ARG A 44 14.49 -31.57 6.58
CA ARG A 44 14.13 -30.15 6.57
C ARG A 44 14.30 -29.55 5.17
N THR A 45 13.28 -28.85 4.70
CA THR A 45 13.37 -28.01 3.50
C THR A 45 13.08 -26.57 3.92
N ILE A 46 13.97 -25.66 3.55
CA ILE A 46 13.80 -24.22 3.73
C ILE A 46 13.71 -23.61 2.34
N HIS A 47 12.67 -22.81 2.13
CA HIS A 47 12.52 -22.00 0.93
C HIS A 47 12.91 -20.56 1.26
N ARG A 48 13.89 -20.02 0.54
CA ARG A 48 14.32 -18.63 0.66
C ARG A 48 14.00 -17.91 -0.65
N SER A 49 13.29 -16.79 -0.56
CA SER A 49 13.04 -15.96 -1.73
C SER A 49 14.35 -15.33 -2.23
N PHE A 50 14.50 -15.11 -3.53
CA PHE A 50 15.64 -14.37 -4.08
C PHE A 50 15.79 -12.97 -3.44
N PHE A 51 14.67 -12.33 -3.13
CA PHE A 51 14.62 -11.01 -2.49
C PHE A 51 14.61 -11.06 -0.95
N GLN A 52 14.99 -12.19 -0.33
CA GLN A 52 14.91 -12.32 1.13
C GLN A 52 15.69 -11.23 1.85
N ASP A 53 16.87 -10.86 1.34
CA ASP A 53 17.68 -9.80 1.96
C ASP A 53 16.97 -8.44 1.98
N GLN A 54 16.16 -8.17 0.95
CA GLN A 54 15.36 -6.94 0.88
C GLN A 54 14.19 -6.99 1.86
N LEU A 55 13.55 -8.17 1.99
CA LEU A 55 12.49 -8.40 2.96
C LEU A 55 13.01 -8.28 4.40
N ASP A 56 14.19 -8.82 4.69
CA ASP A 56 14.82 -8.75 6.00
C ASP A 56 15.20 -7.30 6.35
N ARG A 57 15.73 -6.53 5.40
CA ARG A 57 15.94 -5.07 5.57
C ARG A 57 14.64 -4.33 5.85
N ALA A 58 13.58 -4.62 5.10
CA ALA A 58 12.27 -4.01 5.32
C ALA A 58 11.67 -4.40 6.69
N ALA A 59 11.90 -5.64 7.14
CA ALA A 59 11.47 -6.12 8.44
C ALA A 59 12.22 -5.44 9.58
N ALA A 60 13.54 -5.27 9.46
CA ALA A 60 14.35 -4.54 10.44
C ALA A 60 13.89 -3.09 10.61
N LEU A 61 13.41 -2.45 9.55
CA LEU A 61 12.88 -1.09 9.61
C LEU A 61 11.51 -0.99 10.31
N ARG A 62 10.77 -2.09 10.45
CA ARG A 62 9.36 -2.09 10.86
C ARG A 62 9.12 -1.52 12.26
N GLU A 63 10.08 -1.74 13.16
CA GLU A 63 10.01 -1.28 14.56
C GLU A 63 10.54 0.15 14.74
N THR A 64 11.11 0.75 13.69
CA THR A 64 11.65 2.10 13.78
C THR A 64 10.51 3.14 13.90
N PRO A 65 10.70 4.22 14.69
CA PRO A 65 9.68 5.25 14.84
C PRO A 65 9.36 5.96 13.51
N LEU A 66 10.35 6.08 12.62
CA LEU A 66 10.18 6.65 11.28
C LEU A 66 9.24 5.80 10.42
N TYR A 67 9.41 4.48 10.43
CA TYR A 67 8.54 3.55 9.70
C TYR A 67 7.11 3.59 10.23
N ILE A 68 6.94 3.53 11.56
CA ILE A 68 5.62 3.61 12.20
C ILE A 68 4.91 4.91 11.82
N LYS A 69 5.62 6.05 11.87
CA LYS A 69 5.10 7.35 11.44
C LYS A 69 4.69 7.37 9.97
N ALA A 70 5.51 6.80 9.09
CA ALA A 70 5.20 6.70 7.66
C ALA A 70 3.96 5.82 7.41
N MET A 71 3.84 4.69 8.10
CA MET A 71 2.68 3.80 8.00
C MET A 71 1.40 4.45 8.52
N ASN A 72 1.47 5.21 9.62
CA ASN A 72 0.33 5.96 10.12
C ASN A 72 -0.14 7.01 9.11
N LYS A 73 0.79 7.71 8.45
CA LYS A 73 0.43 8.64 7.35
C LYS A 73 -0.20 7.90 6.18
N ARG A 74 0.32 6.73 5.79
CA ARG A 74 -0.25 5.91 4.70
C ARG A 74 -1.70 5.52 4.98
N LYS A 75 -2.01 5.08 6.20
CA LYS A 75 -3.38 4.73 6.63
C LYS A 75 -4.37 5.89 6.52
N VAL A 76 -3.92 7.10 6.80
CA VAL A 76 -4.79 8.29 6.80
C VAL A 76 -4.94 8.90 5.40
N TRP A 77 -3.87 8.96 4.62
CA TRP A 77 -3.88 9.72 3.36
C TRP A 77 -4.00 8.84 2.13
N VAL A 78 -3.25 7.74 2.09
CA VAL A 78 -3.04 6.93 0.89
C VAL A 78 -4.12 5.85 0.77
N GLU A 79 -4.37 5.10 1.84
CA GLU A 79 -5.35 4.01 1.82
C GLU A 79 -6.79 4.49 1.49
N PRO A 80 -7.28 5.63 2.03
CA PRO A 80 -8.59 6.14 1.67
C PRO A 80 -8.66 6.63 0.21
N LEU A 81 -7.57 7.15 -0.35
CA LEU A 81 -7.49 7.54 -1.76
C LEU A 81 -7.65 6.31 -2.67
N PHE A 82 -6.96 5.21 -2.35
CA PHE A 82 -7.12 3.95 -3.08
C PHE A 82 -8.51 3.34 -2.87
N GLY A 83 -9.06 3.42 -1.66
CA GLY A 83 -10.42 2.98 -1.36
C GLY A 83 -11.46 3.73 -2.19
N GLU A 84 -11.37 5.06 -2.23
CA GLU A 84 -12.19 5.94 -3.07
C GLU A 84 -12.06 5.57 -4.56
N GLY A 85 -10.83 5.36 -5.02
CA GLY A 85 -10.55 5.01 -6.41
C GLY A 85 -11.16 3.66 -6.81
N LYS A 86 -11.12 2.67 -5.91
CA LYS A 86 -11.73 1.35 -6.13
C LYS A 86 -13.26 1.40 -6.09
N GLN A 87 -13.85 2.19 -5.19
CA GLN A 87 -15.29 2.20 -4.97
C GLN A 87 -16.03 3.08 -5.97
N TRP A 88 -15.51 4.27 -6.25
CA TRP A 88 -16.21 5.31 -7.01
C TRP A 88 -15.63 5.55 -8.42
N HIS A 89 -14.39 5.16 -8.67
CA HIS A 89 -13.69 5.44 -9.93
C HIS A 89 -13.29 4.18 -10.73
N GLY A 90 -13.80 3.00 -10.36
CA GLY A 90 -13.64 1.80 -11.18
C GLY A 90 -12.26 1.12 -11.12
N LEU A 91 -11.35 1.50 -10.21
CA LEU A 91 -10.02 0.88 -10.09
C LEU A 91 -10.04 -0.61 -9.67
N ARG A 92 -11.22 -1.21 -9.42
CA ARG A 92 -11.34 -2.66 -9.21
C ARG A 92 -11.15 -3.47 -10.49
N ARG A 93 -11.49 -2.90 -11.65
CA ARG A 93 -11.37 -3.56 -12.96
C ARG A 93 -11.10 -2.52 -14.02
N PHE A 94 -9.92 -2.59 -14.63
CA PHE A 94 -9.55 -1.72 -15.73
C PHE A 94 -10.35 -2.05 -16.98
N ARG A 95 -10.77 -1.01 -17.70
CA ARG A 95 -11.48 -1.18 -18.97
C ARG A 95 -10.51 -1.59 -20.07
N TRP A 96 -9.28 -1.09 -20.04
CA TRP A 96 -8.33 -1.26 -21.13
C TRP A 96 -7.39 -2.45 -20.91
N ARG A 97 -6.92 -3.04 -22.02
CA ARG A 97 -5.89 -4.10 -22.02
C ARG A 97 -4.54 -3.51 -22.39
N ARG A 98 -3.45 -4.15 -21.93
CA ARG A 98 -2.04 -3.71 -22.02
C ARG A 98 -1.65 -2.66 -20.96
N LEU A 99 -0.43 -2.79 -20.41
CA LEU A 99 0.04 -2.02 -19.26
C LEU A 99 0.03 -0.50 -19.50
N TRP A 100 0.51 -0.05 -20.65
CA TRP A 100 0.57 1.39 -20.98
C TRP A 100 -0.82 2.04 -21.02
N ARG A 101 -1.84 1.30 -21.48
CA ARG A 101 -3.23 1.74 -21.54
C ARG A 101 -3.84 1.84 -20.15
N VAL A 102 -3.61 0.83 -19.32
CA VAL A 102 -4.04 0.80 -17.91
C VAL A 102 -3.40 1.94 -17.11
N ASN A 103 -2.13 2.25 -17.39
CA ASN A 103 -1.44 3.36 -16.74
C ASN A 103 -2.10 4.71 -17.05
N ILE A 104 -2.50 4.95 -18.31
CA ILE A 104 -3.22 6.18 -18.68
C ILE A 104 -4.55 6.28 -17.91
N GLU A 105 -5.34 5.20 -17.89
CA GLU A 105 -6.60 5.14 -17.15
C GLU A 105 -6.40 5.44 -15.65
N ALA A 106 -5.40 4.83 -15.02
CA ALA A 106 -5.07 5.07 -13.62
C ALA A 106 -4.61 6.51 -13.35
N LEU A 107 -3.81 7.11 -14.24
CA LEU A 107 -3.34 8.49 -14.14
C LEU A 107 -4.49 9.49 -14.28
N LEU A 108 -5.44 9.25 -15.18
CA LEU A 108 -6.64 10.08 -15.31
C LEU A 108 -7.48 10.05 -14.03
N ILE A 109 -7.71 8.86 -13.45
CA ILE A 109 -8.42 8.71 -12.18
C ILE A 109 -7.70 9.46 -11.05
N ALA A 110 -6.38 9.30 -10.93
CA ALA A 110 -5.59 10.01 -9.93
C ALA A 110 -5.66 11.53 -10.10
N SER A 111 -5.65 12.02 -11.35
CA SER A 111 -5.78 13.44 -11.68
C SER A 111 -7.13 14.00 -11.21
N VAL A 112 -8.22 13.26 -11.45
CA VAL A 112 -9.56 13.63 -10.97
C VAL A 112 -9.61 13.65 -9.44
N GLN A 113 -9.03 12.66 -8.77
CA GLN A 113 -8.97 12.61 -7.31
C GLN A 113 -8.17 13.78 -6.70
N ASN A 114 -7.09 14.19 -7.36
CA ASN A 114 -6.30 15.37 -6.98
C ASN A 114 -7.11 16.65 -7.18
N LEU A 115 -7.80 16.79 -8.33
CA LEU A 115 -8.65 17.94 -8.60
C LEU A 115 -9.79 18.06 -7.57
N LYS A 116 -10.45 16.96 -7.21
CA LYS A 116 -11.48 16.92 -6.15
C LYS A 116 -10.95 17.45 -4.81
N ARG A 117 -9.71 17.09 -4.44
CA ARG A 117 -9.05 17.56 -3.22
C ARG A 117 -8.68 19.04 -3.30
N LEU A 118 -8.16 19.50 -4.44
CA LEU A 118 -7.87 20.92 -4.68
C LEU A 118 -9.14 21.77 -4.53
N LEU A 119 -10.24 21.36 -5.15
CA LEU A 119 -11.52 22.08 -5.07
C LEU A 119 -12.10 22.06 -3.64
N LYS A 120 -11.97 20.94 -2.91
CA LYS A 120 -12.39 20.86 -1.51
C LYS A 120 -11.54 21.74 -0.59
N GLY A 121 -10.21 21.75 -0.79
CA GLY A 121 -9.29 22.61 -0.04
C GLY A 121 -9.54 24.10 -0.30
N LYS A 122 -9.92 24.46 -1.53
CA LYS A 122 -10.31 25.84 -1.88
C LYS A 122 -11.57 26.32 -1.15
N ARG A 123 -12.49 25.45 -0.70
CA ARG A 123 -13.66 25.87 0.10
C ARG A 123 -13.27 26.47 1.47
N HIS A 124 -12.07 26.19 1.98
CA HIS A 124 -11.56 26.85 3.19
C HIS A 124 -10.85 28.18 2.90
N HIS A 125 -10.29 28.36 1.70
CA HIS A 125 -9.68 29.63 1.27
C HIS A 125 -10.67 30.60 0.62
N PHE A 126 -11.79 30.09 0.10
CA PHE A 126 -12.94 30.86 -0.39
C PHE A 126 -14.00 30.99 0.72
N ARG A 127 -13.56 31.15 1.98
CA ARG A 127 -14.40 31.89 2.91
C ARG A 127 -14.33 33.34 2.45
N PRO A 128 -15.41 33.97 1.97
CA PRO A 128 -15.37 35.41 1.78
C PRO A 128 -14.89 36.00 3.11
N ARG A 129 -13.83 36.83 3.07
CA ARG A 129 -13.43 37.57 4.26
C ARG A 129 -14.70 38.27 4.76
N PRO A 130 -15.10 38.13 6.03
CA PRO A 130 -16.21 38.92 6.53
C PRO A 130 -15.86 40.38 6.23
N PRO A 131 -16.81 41.16 5.67
CA PRO A 131 -16.52 42.55 5.32
C PRO A 131 -15.99 43.25 6.57
N ALA A 132 -14.91 44.00 6.42
CA ALA A 132 -14.18 44.62 7.53
C ALA A 132 -15.02 45.59 8.38
N ASN A 133 -16.25 45.89 7.95
CA ASN A 133 -17.21 46.71 8.65
C ASN A 133 -18.54 45.95 8.89
N PRO A 134 -18.96 45.73 10.16
CA PRO A 134 -20.23 45.08 10.47
C PRO A 134 -21.47 45.88 9.99
N ALA A 135 -21.32 47.17 9.65
CA ALA A 135 -22.40 47.97 9.09
C ALA A 135 -22.78 47.53 7.66
N ALA A 136 -21.84 47.01 6.86
CA ALA A 136 -22.11 46.56 5.50
C ALA A 136 -23.00 45.30 5.44
N ILE A 137 -22.92 44.45 6.48
CA ILE A 137 -23.75 43.25 6.61
C ILE A 137 -25.23 43.64 6.82
N ARG A 138 -25.49 44.70 7.60
CA ARG A 138 -26.84 45.18 7.88
C ARG A 138 -27.53 45.80 6.66
N VAL A 139 -26.77 46.52 5.82
CA VAL A 139 -27.29 47.13 4.59
C VAL A 139 -27.68 46.05 3.57
N PHE A 140 -26.87 45.00 3.42
CA PHE A 140 -27.16 43.93 2.47
C PHE A 140 -28.39 43.10 2.89
N SER A 141 -28.54 42.80 4.20
CA SER A 141 -29.73 42.12 4.73
C SER A 141 -31.01 42.95 4.70
N ALA A 142 -30.88 44.29 4.71
CA ALA A 142 -32.02 45.21 4.62
C ALA A 142 -32.50 45.40 3.17
N LEU A 143 -31.60 45.29 2.20
CA LEU A 143 -31.92 45.45 0.77
C LEU A 143 -32.35 44.15 0.09
N PHE A 144 -31.98 42.98 0.64
CA PHE A 144 -32.36 41.67 0.10
C PHE A 144 -32.78 40.72 1.24
N PRO A 145 -34.05 40.79 1.70
CA PRO A 145 -34.51 39.99 2.84
C PRO A 145 -34.67 38.49 2.55
N ASP A 146 -34.71 38.07 1.29
CA ASP A 146 -35.07 36.71 0.86
C ASP A 146 -33.92 35.89 0.24
N THR A 147 -32.74 35.90 0.83
CA THR A 147 -31.68 34.92 0.48
C THR A 147 -31.45 33.92 1.61
N ARG A 148 -32.51 33.18 1.97
CA ARG A 148 -32.44 32.02 2.90
C ARG A 148 -32.44 30.66 2.22
N TYR A 149 -32.25 30.58 0.90
CA TYR A 149 -32.15 29.31 0.19
C TYR A 149 -31.13 29.35 -0.94
N LEU A 150 -29.83 29.44 -0.61
CA LEU A 150 -28.72 28.89 -1.39
C LEU A 150 -27.56 28.53 -0.46
#